data_AF-A0A7S3I822-F1
#
_entry.id   AF-A0A7S3I822-F1
#
_cell.length_a   1.000
_cell.length_b   1.000
_cell.length_c   1.000
_cell.angle_alpha   90.00
_cell.angle_beta   90.00
_cell.angle_gamma   90.00
#
_symmetry.space_group_name_H-M   'P 1'
#
loop_
_entity.id
_entity.type
_entity.pdbx_description
1 polymer ?
#
loop_
_entity_poly.entity_id
_entity_poly.type
_entity_poly.pdbx_seq_one_letter_code
_entity_poly.pdbx_strand_id
1 'polypeptide(L)'
;MIQLAFQIFFYFNVKQQPFYVPLTTEDLDWMAYNKILSYEDSVMFLIASFQLVITCVAFSRSKPFRKPIYTNVPFFVSILLILIFDTILLFMPSNYVSKLLDVEPFIGRNGNEYYSYRLWLALGIAINSLMTLAVERFVVTVLAKRYELKAKLQ
;
A
#
# COMPACT_ATOMS: atom_id res chain seq x y z
N MET A 1 2.86 12.87 -2.42
CA MET A 1 2.80 13.62 -1.14
C MET A 1 1.93 12.90 -0.11
N ILE A 2 0.65 12.63 -0.38
CA ILE A 2 -0.25 11.93 0.56
C ILE A 2 0.27 10.53 0.92
N GLN A 3 0.70 9.75 -0.07
CA GLN A 3 1.22 8.39 0.15
C GLN A 3 2.47 8.35 1.03
N LEU A 4 3.40 9.29 0.80
CA LEU A 4 4.61 9.42 1.60
C LEU A 4 4.29 9.73 3.07
N ALA A 5 3.31 10.61 3.32
CA ALA A 5 2.87 10.91 4.69
C ALA A 5 2.32 9.66 5.40
N PHE A 6 1.52 8.85 4.70
CA PHE A 6 1.05 7.57 5.25
C PHE A 6 2.19 6.57 5.45
N GLN A 7 3.13 6.46 4.51
CA GLN A 7 4.29 5.58 4.65
C GLN A 7 5.13 5.94 5.89
N ILE A 8 5.44 7.23 6.07
CA ILE A 8 6.17 7.71 7.24
C ILE A 8 5.39 7.42 8.53
N PHE A 9 4.09 7.64 8.54
CA PHE A 9 3.24 7.37 9.70
C PHE A 9 3.31 5.88 10.11
N PHE A 10 3.13 4.97 9.16
CA PHE A 10 3.20 3.53 9.44
C PHE A 10 4.60 3.05 9.80
N TYR A 11 5.63 3.66 9.22
CA TYR A 11 7.02 3.39 9.57
C TYR A 11 7.32 3.69 11.04
N PHE A 12 6.79 4.79 11.58
CA PHE A 12 6.90 5.06 13.02
C PHE A 12 5.95 4.21 13.85
N ASN A 13 4.76 3.89 13.33
CA ASN A 13 3.78 3.10 14.07
C ASN A 13 4.26 1.66 14.33
N VAL A 14 4.88 1.00 13.35
CA VAL A 14 5.38 -0.37 13.51
C VAL A 14 6.43 -0.47 14.61
N LYS A 15 7.27 0.56 14.78
CA LYS A 15 8.29 0.63 15.84
C LYS A 15 7.70 0.72 17.25
N GLN A 16 6.46 1.19 17.38
CA GLN A 16 5.78 1.32 18.67
C GLN A 16 5.02 0.05 19.08
N GLN A 17 5.00 -0.98 18.22
CA GLN A 17 4.23 -2.18 18.46
C GLN A 17 4.97 -3.16 19.38
N PRO A 18 4.24 -3.92 20.23
CA PRO A 18 4.85 -4.84 21.20
C PRO A 18 5.56 -6.04 20.56
N PHE A 19 5.26 -6.33 19.29
CA PHE A 19 5.91 -7.39 18.52
C PHE A 19 7.15 -6.89 17.76
N TYR A 20 7.47 -5.59 17.81
CA TYR A 20 8.63 -5.03 17.14
C TYR A 20 9.92 -5.51 17.83
N VAL A 21 10.78 -6.16 17.04
CA VAL A 21 12.12 -6.54 17.47
C VAL A 21 13.12 -5.76 16.61
N PRO A 22 13.95 -4.89 17.20
CA PRO A 22 15.00 -4.23 16.44
C PRO A 22 16.04 -5.26 16.00
N LEU A 23 16.58 -5.09 14.79
CA LEU A 23 17.73 -5.87 14.32
C LEU A 23 18.90 -5.69 15.29
N THR A 24 19.52 -6.79 15.71
CA THR A 24 20.69 -6.73 16.57
C THR A 24 21.97 -6.67 15.74
N THR A 25 23.06 -6.14 16.31
CA THR A 25 24.35 -6.01 15.61
C THR A 25 24.98 -7.35 15.23
N GLU A 26 24.53 -8.46 15.85
CA GLU A 26 24.91 -9.82 15.46
C GLU A 26 24.26 -10.25 14.14
N ASP A 27 23.08 -9.71 13.80
CA ASP A 27 22.40 -9.93 12.52
C ASP A 27 23.06 -9.14 11.36
N LEU A 28 23.92 -8.16 11.68
CA LEU A 28 24.67 -7.34 10.73
C LEU A 28 26.02 -7.95 10.34
N ASP A 29 26.36 -9.13 10.86
CA ASP A 29 27.60 -9.80 10.48
C ASP A 29 27.53 -10.18 8.99
N TRP A 30 28.58 -9.88 8.24
CA TRP A 30 28.63 -9.96 6.76
C TRP A 30 28.39 -11.38 6.21
N MET A 31 28.47 -12.40 7.08
CA MET A 31 28.16 -13.80 6.77
C MET A 31 26.66 -14.13 6.92
N ALA A 32 25.89 -13.33 7.66
CA ALA A 32 24.44 -13.45 7.89
C ALA A 32 23.60 -12.50 7.00
N TYR A 33 24.24 -11.76 6.09
CA TYR A 33 23.63 -10.73 5.25
C TYR A 33 22.47 -11.20 4.35
N ASN A 34 22.30 -12.51 4.18
CA ASN A 34 21.32 -13.06 3.24
C ASN A 34 19.85 -12.94 3.70
N LYS A 35 19.57 -12.55 4.96
CA LYS A 35 18.20 -12.44 5.48
C LYS A 35 18.01 -11.36 6.55
N ILE A 36 18.50 -10.14 6.30
CA ILE A 36 18.19 -9.00 7.16
C ILE A 36 16.77 -8.53 6.84
N LEU A 37 15.80 -9.26 7.38
CA LEU A 37 14.38 -9.03 7.17
C LEU A 37 13.79 -8.33 8.38
N SER A 38 13.32 -7.11 8.14
CA SER A 38 12.74 -6.27 9.17
C SER A 38 11.23 -6.22 9.05
N TYR A 39 10.56 -6.17 10.20
CA TYR A 39 9.14 -5.83 10.28
C TYR A 39 8.83 -4.49 9.58
N GLU A 40 9.76 -3.54 9.61
CA GLU A 40 9.66 -2.26 8.88
C GLU A 40 9.52 -2.46 7.38
N ASP A 41 10.40 -3.26 6.79
CA ASP A 41 10.44 -3.48 5.35
C ASP A 41 9.20 -4.24 4.87
N SER A 42 8.80 -5.27 5.62
CA SER A 42 7.58 -6.02 5.35
C SER A 42 6.31 -5.15 5.39
N VAL A 43 6.18 -4.26 6.39
CA VAL A 43 5.05 -3.33 6.49
C VAL A 43 5.10 -2.28 5.38
N MET A 44 6.27 -1.74 5.08
CA MET A 44 6.46 -0.76 4.02
C MET A 44 6.12 -1.33 2.65
N PHE A 45 6.58 -2.55 2.36
CA PHE A 45 6.25 -3.29 1.15
C PHE A 45 4.73 -3.48 0.99
N LEU A 46 4.08 -4.02 2.03
CA LEU A 46 2.63 -4.22 2.05
C LEU A 46 1.87 -2.93 1.74
N ILE A 47 2.16 -1.85 2.47
CA ILE A 47 1.48 -0.56 2.29
C ILE A 47 1.74 0.02 0.91
N ALA A 48 2.99 -0.04 0.44
CA ALA A 48 3.37 0.47 -0.88
C ALA A 48 2.63 -0.26 -2.01
N SER A 49 2.47 -1.59 -1.93
CA SER A 49 1.73 -2.38 -2.92
C SER A 49 0.27 -1.94 -3.06
N PHE A 50 -0.44 -1.82 -1.93
CA PHE A 50 -1.82 -1.28 -1.96
C PHE A 50 -1.88 0.18 -2.44
N GLN A 51 -0.89 1.00 -2.09
CA GLN A 51 -0.79 2.38 -2.56
C GLN A 51 -0.60 2.45 -4.08
N LEU A 52 0.20 1.57 -4.66
CA LEU A 52 0.39 1.49 -6.11
C LEU A 52 -0.92 1.12 -6.81
N VAL A 53 -1.65 0.14 -6.29
CA VAL A 53 -2.96 -0.26 -6.84
C VAL A 53 -3.92 0.93 -6.89
N ILE A 54 -4.10 1.66 -5.77
CA ILE A 54 -5.01 2.80 -5.75
C ILE A 54 -4.52 3.95 -6.64
N THR A 55 -3.20 4.14 -6.76
CA THR A 55 -2.60 5.14 -7.65
C THR A 55 -2.91 4.82 -9.11
N CYS A 56 -2.78 3.57 -9.51
CA CYS A 56 -3.12 3.09 -10.85
C CYS A 56 -4.61 3.31 -11.15
N VAL A 57 -5.50 3.05 -10.18
CA VAL A 57 -6.93 3.31 -10.29
C VAL A 57 -7.21 4.82 -10.42
N ALA A 58 -6.56 5.65 -9.61
CA ALA A 58 -6.77 7.10 -9.65
C ALA A 58 -6.27 7.73 -10.96
N PHE A 59 -5.09 7.34 -11.45
CA PHE A 59 -4.56 7.88 -12.70
C PHE A 59 -5.32 7.41 -13.94
N SER A 60 -5.84 6.19 -13.92
CA SER A 60 -6.63 5.66 -15.03
C SER A 60 -8.01 6.32 -15.19
N ARG A 61 -8.47 7.08 -14.19
CA ARG A 61 -9.71 7.90 -14.24
C ARG A 61 -9.52 9.32 -14.78
N SER A 62 -8.34 9.70 -15.29
CA SER A 62 -8.10 11.06 -15.81
C SER A 62 -8.96 11.40 -17.05
N LYS A 63 -10.09 12.09 -16.80
CA LYS A 63 -10.94 12.79 -17.80
C LYS A 63 -10.34 14.20 -18.09
N PRO A 64 -10.44 14.72 -19.34
CA PRO A 64 -11.70 14.79 -20.09
C PRO A 64 -11.89 13.77 -21.22
N PHE A 65 -10.83 13.11 -21.73
CA PHE A 65 -10.88 12.38 -23.01
C PHE A 65 -10.60 10.87 -22.96
N ARG A 66 -10.71 10.19 -21.80
CA ARG A 66 -10.51 8.73 -21.72
C ARG A 66 -11.77 7.97 -21.33
N LYS A 67 -11.97 6.84 -22.01
CA LYS A 67 -13.02 5.85 -21.72
C LYS A 67 -12.76 5.25 -20.33
N PRO A 68 -13.83 4.88 -19.59
CA PRO A 68 -13.73 4.32 -18.25
C PRO A 68 -12.85 3.05 -18.20
N ILE A 69 -12.22 2.79 -17.04
CA ILE A 69 -11.20 1.76 -16.80
C ILE A 69 -11.59 0.38 -17.34
N TYR A 70 -12.87 0.00 -17.23
CA TYR A 70 -13.39 -1.29 -17.71
C TYR A 70 -13.28 -1.50 -19.23
N THR A 71 -12.98 -0.44 -19.99
CA THR A 71 -12.71 -0.57 -21.43
C THR A 71 -11.36 -1.24 -21.69
N ASN A 72 -10.40 -1.12 -20.77
CA ASN A 72 -9.13 -1.83 -20.83
C ASN A 72 -9.18 -3.05 -19.91
N VAL A 73 -9.82 -4.11 -20.41
CA VAL A 73 -9.91 -5.42 -19.72
C VAL A 73 -8.56 -5.90 -19.17
N PRO A 74 -7.44 -5.92 -19.94
CA PRO A 74 -6.18 -6.43 -19.41
C PRO A 74 -5.65 -5.59 -18.23
N PHE A 75 -5.81 -4.27 -18.28
CA PHE A 75 -5.39 -3.38 -17.19
C PHE A 75 -6.24 -3.57 -15.93
N PHE A 76 -7.56 -3.70 -16.10
CA PHE A 76 -8.48 -3.96 -15.01
C PHE A 76 -8.21 -5.31 -14.34
N VAL A 77 -7.98 -6.36 -15.13
CA VAL A 77 -7.62 -7.69 -14.61
C VAL A 77 -6.31 -7.65 -13.83
N SER A 78 -5.27 -6.97 -14.34
CA SER A 78 -4.00 -6.83 -13.62
C SER A 78 -4.17 -6.15 -12.26
N ILE A 79 -4.95 -5.06 -12.18
CA ILE A 79 -5.26 -4.38 -10.92
C ILE A 79 -5.96 -5.33 -9.94
N LEU A 80 -6.93 -6.11 -10.43
CA LEU A 80 -7.69 -7.05 -9.60
C LEU A 80 -6.79 -8.18 -9.08
N LEU A 81 -5.92 -8.72 -9.93
CA LEU A 81 -4.96 -9.76 -9.54
C LEU A 81 -3.97 -9.26 -8.48
N ILE A 82 -3.41 -8.06 -8.65
CA ILE A 82 -2.50 -7.47 -7.67
C ILE A 82 -3.24 -7.21 -6.35
N LEU A 83 -4.47 -6.70 -6.39
CA LEU A 83 -5.26 -6.46 -5.19
C LEU A 83 -5.56 -7.77 -4.43
N ILE A 84 -5.91 -8.84 -5.14
CA ILE A 84 -6.13 -10.17 -4.53
C ILE A 84 -4.82 -10.68 -3.93
N PHE A 85 -3.71 -10.56 -4.66
CA PHE A 85 -2.40 -10.99 -4.21
C PHE A 85 -1.97 -10.27 -2.92
N ASP A 86 -2.09 -8.95 -2.89
CA ASP A 86 -1.76 -8.12 -1.71
C ASP A 86 -2.67 -8.45 -0.53
N THR A 87 -3.96 -8.73 -0.78
CA THR A 87 -4.91 -9.15 0.26
C THR A 87 -4.54 -10.51 0.85
N ILE A 88 -4.17 -11.48 -0.01
CA ILE A 88 -3.68 -12.78 0.45
C ILE A 88 -2.41 -12.60 1.28
N LEU A 89 -1.48 -11.76 0.84
CA LEU A 89 -0.23 -11.50 1.56
C LEU A 89 -0.47 -10.84 2.93
N LEU A 90 -1.44 -9.93 3.02
CA LEU A 90 -1.81 -9.27 4.28
C LEU A 90 -2.49 -10.21 5.27
N PHE A 91 -3.41 -11.07 4.82
CA PHE A 91 -4.20 -11.92 5.71
C PHE A 91 -3.61 -13.32 5.94
N MET A 92 -2.83 -13.87 5.01
CA MET A 92 -2.24 -15.21 5.06
C MET A 92 -0.70 -15.16 5.08
N PRO A 93 -0.09 -15.12 6.28
CA PRO A 93 1.34 -14.89 6.48
C PRO A 93 2.18 -16.17 6.26
N SER A 94 1.55 -17.33 6.13
CA SER A 94 2.20 -18.65 6.06
C SER A 94 1.94 -19.35 4.71
N ASN A 95 2.00 -18.58 3.63
CA ASN A 95 1.84 -19.10 2.27
C ASN A 95 3.20 -19.22 1.60
N TYR A 96 3.29 -20.04 0.55
CA TYR A 96 4.49 -20.09 -0.31
C TYR A 96 4.90 -18.71 -0.82
N VAL A 97 3.92 -17.82 -1.02
CA VAL A 97 4.11 -16.45 -1.47
C VAL A 97 4.89 -15.59 -0.47
N SER A 98 4.57 -15.67 0.84
CA SER A 98 5.30 -14.89 1.85
C SER A 98 6.73 -15.42 2.05
N LYS A 99 6.95 -16.72 1.86
CA LYS A 99 8.29 -17.31 1.85
C LYS A 99 9.10 -16.93 0.61
N LEU A 100 8.45 -16.76 -0.53
CA LEU A 100 9.11 -16.36 -1.78
C LEU A 100 9.47 -14.88 -1.76
N LEU A 101 8.64 -14.06 -1.13
CA LEU A 101 8.85 -12.62 -0.98
C LEU A 101 9.61 -12.25 0.30
N ASP A 102 10.02 -13.25 1.08
CA ASP A 102 10.61 -13.10 2.41
C ASP A 102 9.85 -12.00 3.18
N VAL A 103 8.60 -12.24 3.56
CA VAL A 103 7.82 -11.27 4.35
C VAL A 103 7.71 -11.79 5.77
N GLU A 104 8.19 -11.01 6.73
CA GLU A 104 8.22 -11.42 8.12
C GLU A 104 6.78 -11.54 8.64
N PRO A 105 6.35 -12.73 9.08
CA PRO A 105 5.00 -12.90 9.59
C PRO A 105 4.85 -12.07 10.87
N PHE A 106 3.74 -11.34 11.02
CA PHE A 106 3.43 -10.56 12.24
C PHE A 106 3.11 -11.47 13.45
N ILE A 107 4.07 -12.28 13.85
CA ILE A 107 4.02 -13.23 14.96
C ILE A 107 4.99 -12.66 16.00
N GLY A 108 4.47 -12.25 17.16
CA GLY A 108 5.38 -11.83 18.23
C GLY A 108 6.17 -13.02 18.76
N ARG A 109 7.26 -12.74 19.47
CA ARG A 109 8.19 -13.73 20.08
C ARG A 109 7.51 -14.85 20.91
N ASN A 110 6.25 -14.67 21.29
CA ASN A 110 5.44 -15.61 22.06
C ASN A 110 4.61 -16.59 21.18
N GLY A 111 4.72 -16.52 19.84
CA GLY A 111 3.91 -17.35 18.92
C GLY A 111 2.46 -16.85 18.72
N ASN A 112 2.08 -15.74 19.36
CA ASN A 112 0.76 -15.14 19.18
C ASN A 112 0.69 -14.36 17.86
N GLU A 113 -0.28 -14.69 17.03
CA GLU A 113 -0.57 -13.97 15.79
C GLU A 113 -1.27 -12.64 16.09
N TYR A 114 -0.64 -11.51 15.74
CA TYR A 114 -1.21 -10.18 15.95
C TYR A 114 -2.16 -9.79 14.81
N TYR A 115 -3.28 -10.50 14.69
CA TYR A 115 -4.32 -10.20 13.70
C TYR A 115 -4.91 -8.79 13.86
N SER A 116 -4.97 -8.28 15.10
CA SER A 116 -5.45 -6.91 15.39
C SER A 116 -4.62 -5.84 14.67
N TYR A 117 -3.30 -6.02 14.59
CA TYR A 117 -2.44 -5.07 13.88
C TYR A 117 -2.65 -5.12 12.37
N ARG A 118 -2.90 -6.30 11.82
CA ARG A 118 -3.21 -6.45 10.38
C ARG A 118 -4.51 -5.78 9.99
N LEU A 119 -5.55 -5.91 10.83
CA LEU A 119 -6.79 -5.18 10.65
C LEU A 119 -6.58 -3.67 10.75
N TRP A 120 -5.71 -3.22 11.66
CA TRP A 120 -5.35 -1.82 11.78
C TRP A 120 -4.59 -1.30 10.55
N LEU A 121 -3.65 -2.07 10.01
CA LEU A 121 -2.99 -1.79 8.72
C LEU A 121 -4.02 -1.73 7.57
N ALA A 122 -4.89 -2.73 7.47
CA ALA A 122 -5.94 -2.79 6.44
C ALA A 122 -6.87 -1.57 6.51
N LEU A 123 -7.26 -1.16 7.73
CA LEU A 123 -8.10 0.01 7.98
C LEU A 123 -7.38 1.28 7.53
N GLY A 124 -6.10 1.47 7.90
CA GLY A 124 -5.38 2.66 7.48
C GLY A 124 -5.06 2.68 5.97
N ILE A 125 -4.88 1.52 5.33
CA ILE A 125 -4.82 1.38 3.86
C ILE A 125 -6.16 1.80 3.24
N ALA A 126 -7.29 1.36 3.80
CA ALA A 126 -8.63 1.74 3.33
C ALA A 126 -8.86 3.25 3.47
N ILE A 127 -8.44 3.86 4.58
CA ILE A 127 -8.49 5.33 4.77
C ILE A 127 -7.63 6.03 3.73
N ASN A 128 -6.38 5.61 3.53
CA ASN A 128 -5.49 6.20 2.54
C ASN A 128 -6.06 6.08 1.12
N SER A 129 -6.69 4.95 0.80
CA SER A 129 -7.37 4.74 -0.47
C SER A 129 -8.55 5.70 -0.66
N LEU A 130 -9.41 5.82 0.37
CA LEU A 130 -10.55 6.75 0.36
C LEU A 130 -10.09 8.20 0.20
N MET A 131 -9.04 8.60 0.93
CA MET A 131 -8.45 9.94 0.83
C MET A 131 -7.89 10.22 -0.55
N THR A 132 -7.19 9.25 -1.15
CA THR A 132 -6.63 9.39 -2.50
C THR A 132 -7.74 9.63 -3.52
N LEU A 133 -8.84 8.87 -3.44
CA LEU A 133 -10.00 9.03 -4.32
C LEU A 133 -10.76 10.35 -4.07
N ALA A 134 -10.88 10.79 -2.82
CA ALA A 134 -11.54 12.04 -2.48
C ALA A 134 -10.76 13.24 -3.05
N VAL A 135 -9.44 13.25 -2.88
CA VAL A 135 -8.56 14.29 -3.43
C VAL A 135 -8.60 14.28 -4.95
N GLU A 136 -8.55 13.11 -5.58
CA GLU A 136 -8.69 12.99 -7.03
C GLU A 136 -10.00 13.63 -7.52
N ARG A 137 -11.15 13.31 -6.92
CA ARG A 137 -12.45 13.91 -7.28
C ARG A 137 -12.47 15.42 -7.11
N PHE A 138 -11.87 15.92 -6.03
CA PHE A 138 -11.77 17.36 -5.77
C PHE A 138 -10.92 18.05 -6.84
N VAL A 139 -9.74 17.51 -7.13
CA VAL A 139 -8.81 18.03 -8.15
C VAL A 139 -9.46 18.04 -9.53
N VAL A 140 -10.15 16.95 -9.92
CA VAL A 140 -10.87 16.87 -11.20
C VAL A 140 -11.96 17.94 -11.30
N THR A 141 -12.72 18.17 -10.23
CA THR A 141 -13.80 19.16 -10.22
C THR A 141 -13.26 20.58 -10.33
N VAL A 142 -12.16 20.88 -9.63
CA VAL A 142 -11.49 22.19 -9.70
C VAL A 142 -10.88 22.42 -11.09
N LEU A 143 -10.20 21.42 -11.67
CA LEU A 143 -9.64 21.49 -13.01
C LEU A 143 -10.73 21.67 -14.06
N ALA A 144 -11.81 20.90 -14.01
CA ALA A 144 -12.93 21.02 -14.95
C ALA A 144 -13.51 22.44 -14.96
N LYS A 145 -13.76 23.02 -13.77
CA LYS A 145 -14.19 24.42 -13.65
C LYS A 145 -13.20 25.40 -14.28
N ARG A 146 -11.89 25.20 -14.10
CA ARG A 146 -10.85 26.07 -14.70
C ARG A 146 -10.80 25.97 -16.21
N TYR A 147 -10.95 24.77 -16.78
CA TYR A 147 -10.99 24.56 -18.22
C TYR A 147 -12.22 25.22 -18.86
N GLU A 148 -13.40 25.07 -18.24
CA GLU A 148 -14.62 25.74 -18.70
C GLU A 148 -14.50 27.27 -18.64
N LEU A 149 -13.84 27.81 -17.60
CA LEU A 149 -13.62 29.25 -17.49
C LEU A 149 -12.71 29.78 -18.60
N LYS A 150 -11.63 29.05 -18.92
CA LYS A 150 -10.73 29.41 -20.02
C LYS A 150 -11.42 29.32 -21.38
N ALA A 151 -12.26 28.30 -21.59
CA ALA A 151 -13.01 28.13 -22.84
C ALA A 151 -14.08 29.22 -23.05
N LYS A 152 -14.59 29.84 -21.99
CA LYS A 152 -15.54 30.97 -22.07
C LYS A 152 -14.88 32.34 -22.27
N LEU A 153 -13.56 32.44 -22.06
CA LEU A 153 -12.78 33.68 -22.19
C LEU A 153 -12.09 33.81 -23.57
N GLN A 154 -12.18 32.78 -24.42
CA GLN A 154 -11.76 32.79 -25.82
C GLN A 154 -12.99 32.90 -26.73
#